data_AF-A0A1S0ZBP1-F1
#
_entry.id   AF-A0A1S0ZBP1-F1
#
_cell.length_a   1.000
_cell.length_b   1.000
_cell.length_c   1.000
_cell.angle_alpha   90.00
_cell.angle_beta   90.00
_cell.angle_gamma   90.00
#
_symmetry.space_group_name_H-M   'P 1'
#
loop_
_entity.id
_entity.type
_entity.pdbx_description
1 polymer ?
#
loop_
_entity_poly.entity_id
_entity_poly.type
_entity_poly.pdbx_seq_one_letter_code
_entity_poly.pdbx_strand_id
1 'polypeptide(L)'
;MELTAIYHRPESEYAYLYKEDQLHIRIRTKINDVQKVILHYGDPFIFIEDKYEAKKEMTKVTSDALFDYWQITVSVDFLRIQYLFELLDKEGKGIFM
;
A
#
# COMPACT_ATOMS: atom_id res chain seq x y z
N MET A 1 -1.25 -16.07 -5.80
CA MET A 1 -0.54 -14.78 -5.95
C MET A 1 0.48 -14.83 -7.07
N GLU A 2 0.26 -14.01 -8.10
CA GLU A 2 1.05 -13.82 -9.31
C GLU A 2 1.91 -12.56 -9.16
N LEU A 3 3.19 -12.74 -8.81
CA LEU A 3 4.07 -11.62 -8.44
C LEU A 3 4.29 -10.62 -9.57
N THR A 4 4.31 -11.08 -10.82
CA THR A 4 4.52 -10.25 -12.02
C THR A 4 3.37 -9.28 -12.28
N ALA A 5 2.20 -9.51 -11.67
CA ALA A 5 1.03 -8.66 -11.79
C ALA A 5 0.91 -7.62 -10.65
N ILE A 6 1.83 -7.65 -9.68
CA ILE A 6 1.85 -6.68 -8.59
C ILE A 6 2.69 -5.48 -9.04
N TYR A 7 2.14 -4.27 -8.91
CA TYR A 7 2.85 -3.06 -9.32
C TYR A 7 2.49 -1.85 -8.46
N HIS A 8 3.53 -1.15 -8.05
CA HIS A 8 3.49 0.15 -7.41
C HIS A 8 4.71 0.97 -7.85
N ARG A 9 4.54 2.29 -7.95
CA ARG A 9 5.62 3.26 -8.09
C ARG A 9 5.35 4.43 -7.13
N PRO A 10 6.34 4.95 -6.38
CA PRO A 10 6.13 6.01 -5.40
C PRO A 10 5.97 7.41 -6.04
N GLU A 11 5.19 7.51 -7.12
CA GLU A 11 4.92 8.73 -7.86
C GLU A 11 3.68 8.57 -8.77
N SER A 12 3.28 9.66 -9.42
CA SER A 12 2.21 9.70 -10.42
C SER A 12 0.87 9.18 -9.85
N GLU A 13 0.14 8.33 -10.58
CA GLU A 13 -1.17 7.80 -10.19
C GLU A 13 -1.13 6.80 -9.03
N TYR A 14 0.06 6.34 -8.65
CA TYR A 14 0.27 5.34 -7.60
C TYR A 14 0.69 5.94 -6.26
N ALA A 15 1.30 7.13 -6.25
CA ALA A 15 1.51 7.91 -5.03
C ALA A 15 1.47 9.40 -5.33
N TYR A 16 0.50 10.11 -4.74
CA TYR A 16 0.33 11.55 -4.94
C TYR A 16 -0.32 12.21 -3.74
N LEU A 17 -0.12 13.52 -3.65
CA LEU A 17 -0.76 14.37 -2.67
C LEU A 17 -2.22 14.63 -3.09
N TYR A 18 -3.18 14.21 -2.27
CA TYR A 18 -4.61 14.44 -2.47
C TYR A 18 -5.07 15.75 -1.85
N LYS A 19 -4.55 16.06 -0.65
CA LYS A 19 -4.66 17.34 0.05
C LYS A 19 -3.34 17.64 0.74
N GLU A 20 -3.16 18.85 1.25
CA GLU A 20 -1.92 19.34 1.87
C GLU A 20 -1.22 18.33 2.80
N ASP A 21 -1.99 17.56 3.57
CA ASP A 21 -1.51 16.56 4.54
C ASP A 21 -2.02 15.13 4.25
N GLN A 22 -2.60 14.87 3.08
CA GLN A 22 -3.20 13.58 2.74
C GLN A 22 -2.57 13.00 1.48
N LEU A 23 -1.86 11.89 1.64
CA LEU A 23 -1.29 11.10 0.56
C LEU A 23 -2.26 9.99 0.16
N HIS A 24 -2.47 9.85 -1.13
CA HIS A 24 -3.03 8.65 -1.71
C HIS A 24 -1.89 7.72 -2.11
N ILE A 25 -1.94 6.49 -1.62
CA ILE A 25 -1.03 5.41 -2.01
C ILE A 25 -1.87 4.31 -2.62
N ARG A 26 -1.47 3.83 -3.79
CA ARG A 26 -2.17 2.81 -4.56
C ARG A 26 -1.21 1.71 -4.98
N ILE A 27 -1.69 0.48 -5.02
CA ILE A 27 -1.01 -0.68 -5.59
C ILE A 27 -2.03 -1.46 -6.43
N ARG A 28 -1.58 -2.06 -7.53
CA ARG A 28 -2.41 -3.01 -8.29
C ARG A 28 -1.91 -4.43 -8.10
N THR A 29 -2.85 -5.37 -8.18
CA THR A 29 -2.59 -6.82 -8.15
C THR A 29 -3.40 -7.49 -9.26
N LYS A 30 -3.07 -8.73 -9.63
CA LYS A 30 -3.97 -9.54 -10.46
C LYS A 30 -5.36 -9.60 -9.84
N ILE A 31 -6.39 -9.50 -10.67
CA ILE A 31 -7.78 -9.56 -10.22
C ILE A 31 -8.05 -10.85 -9.43
N ASN A 32 -8.73 -10.73 -8.29
CA ASN A 32 -9.14 -11.82 -7.40
C ASN A 32 -8.00 -12.70 -6.83
N ASP A 33 -6.75 -12.26 -6.93
CA ASP A 33 -5.57 -13.05 -6.54
C ASP A 33 -5.03 -12.66 -5.16
N VAL A 34 -5.33 -11.45 -4.69
CA VAL A 34 -5.00 -10.95 -3.35
C VAL A 34 -6.29 -10.68 -2.59
N GLN A 35 -6.35 -11.12 -1.33
CA GLN A 35 -7.52 -10.93 -0.46
C GLN A 35 -7.42 -9.66 0.37
N LYS A 36 -6.21 -9.34 0.84
CA LYS A 36 -5.96 -8.22 1.74
C LYS A 36 -4.61 -7.59 1.45
N VAL A 37 -4.58 -6.26 1.52
CA VAL A 37 -3.35 -5.47 1.44
C VAL A 37 -3.27 -4.58 2.66
N ILE A 38 -2.13 -4.61 3.34
CA ILE A 38 -1.83 -3.79 4.51
C ILE A 38 -0.65 -2.89 4.14
N LEU A 39 -0.80 -1.59 4.38
CA LEU A 39 0.30 -0.64 4.30
C LEU A 39 0.92 -0.50 5.68
N HIS A 40 2.19 -0.86 5.82
CA HIS A 40 3.04 -0.49 6.95
C HIS A 40 3.74 0.80 6.61
N TYR A 41 3.66 1.83 7.44
CA TYR A 41 4.24 3.13 7.15
C TYR A 41 4.65 3.92 8.40
N GLY A 42 5.54 4.89 8.21
CA GLY A 42 6.02 5.79 9.25
C GLY A 42 6.98 6.84 8.70
N ASP A 43 7.49 7.71 9.56
CA ASP A 43 8.54 8.67 9.20
C ASP A 43 9.90 7.94 9.13
N PRO A 44 10.67 8.13 8.05
CA PRO A 44 11.97 7.46 7.86
C PRO A 44 13.06 7.87 8.87
N PHE A 45 12.81 8.82 9.77
CA PHE A 45 13.76 9.23 10.80
C PHE A 45 13.26 8.95 12.22
N ILE A 46 12.01 8.48 12.37
CA ILE A 46 11.41 8.14 13.65
C ILE A 46 11.27 6.62 13.72
N PHE A 47 12.41 5.94 13.74
CA PHE A 47 12.44 4.50 13.96
C PHE A 47 12.44 4.20 15.46
N ILE A 48 11.36 3.57 15.92
CA ILE A 48 11.32 2.91 17.23
C ILE A 48 11.56 1.42 16.96
N GLU A 49 12.74 0.92 17.34
CA GLU A 49 13.03 -0.53 17.38
C GLU A 49 12.65 -1.32 16.11
N ASP A 50 13.11 -0.86 14.93
CA ASP A 50 12.95 -1.55 13.64
C ASP A 50 11.49 -1.79 13.18
N LYS A 51 10.52 -1.03 13.71
CA LYS A 51 9.10 -1.16 13.35
C LYS A 51 8.56 0.11 12.70
N TYR A 52 7.68 -0.07 11.72
CA TYR A 52 6.84 1.00 11.21
C TYR A 52 5.90 1.51 12.31
N GLU A 53 5.65 2.81 12.30
CA GLU A 53 4.81 3.49 13.29
C GLU A 53 3.35 3.02 13.21
N ALA A 54 2.86 2.76 12.01
CA ALA A 54 1.47 2.42 11.76
C ALA A 54 1.33 1.30 10.73
N LYS A 55 0.23 0.54 10.86
CA LYS A 55 -0.23 -0.39 9.83
C LYS A 55 -1.70 -0.18 9.57
N LYS A 56 -2.09 -0.11 8.30
CA LYS A 56 -3.48 0.17 7.93
C LYS A 56 -3.88 -0.64 6.69
N GLU A 57 -5.06 -1.25 6.76
CA GLU A 57 -5.62 -2.03 5.66
C GLU A 57 -6.04 -1.10 4.51
N MET A 58 -5.65 -1.46 3.29
CA MET A 58 -6.02 -0.74 2.07
C MET A 58 -7.40 -1.19 1.59
N THR A 59 -8.11 -0.30 0.92
CA THR A 59 -9.43 -0.60 0.33
C THR A 59 -9.26 -0.90 -1.15
N LYS A 60 -9.88 -1.99 -1.63
CA LYS A 60 -10.03 -2.21 -3.07
C LYS A 60 -11.04 -1.19 -3.63
N VAL A 61 -10.56 -0.22 -4.40
CA VAL A 61 -11.38 0.90 -4.90
C VAL A 61 -12.03 0.62 -6.24
N THR A 62 -11.40 -0.21 -7.07
CA THR A 62 -11.94 -0.62 -8.36
C THR A 62 -11.22 -1.86 -8.86
N SER A 63 -11.79 -2.48 -9.88
CA SER A 63 -11.17 -3.54 -10.67
C SER A 63 -11.39 -3.26 -12.14
N ASP A 64 -10.45 -3.67 -12.99
CA ASP A 64 -10.66 -3.78 -14.44
C ASP A 64 -10.73 -5.25 -14.87
N ALA A 65 -10.48 -5.56 -16.14
CA ALA A 65 -10.51 -6.95 -16.63
C ALA A 65 -9.35 -7.83 -16.09
N LEU A 66 -8.24 -7.21 -15.66
CA LEU A 66 -6.99 -7.89 -15.33
C LEU A 66 -6.51 -7.62 -13.90
N PHE A 67 -6.85 -6.47 -13.33
CA PHE A 67 -6.28 -5.97 -12.09
C PHE A 67 -7.33 -5.54 -11.06
N ASP A 68 -7.00 -5.79 -9.79
CA ASP A 68 -7.60 -5.14 -8.64
C ASP A 68 -6.73 -3.95 -8.22
N TYR A 69 -7.35 -2.80 -7.95
CA TYR A 69 -6.67 -1.59 -7.50
C TYR A 69 -6.99 -1.31 -6.04
N TRP A 70 -5.95 -1.28 -5.22
CA TRP A 70 -6.03 -1.04 -3.78
C TRP A 70 -5.52 0.36 -3.49
N GLN A 71 -6.26 1.13 -2.70
CA GLN A 71 -5.88 2.49 -2.33
C GLN A 71 -6.07 2.73 -0.83
N ILE A 72 -5.25 3.62 -0.31
CA ILE A 72 -5.36 4.13 1.05
C ILE A 72 -5.04 5.62 1.10
N THR A 73 -5.68 6.31 2.03
CA THR A 73 -5.36 7.69 2.40
C THR A 73 -4.65 7.69 3.75
N VAL A 74 -3.47 8.31 3.80
CA VAL A 74 -2.63 8.44 5.00
C VAL A 74 -2.16 9.87 5.18
N SER A 75 -1.87 10.21 6.43
CA SER A 75 -1.28 11.48 6.86
C SER A 75 -0.10 11.18 7.78
N VAL A 76 0.93 12.01 7.71
CA VAL A 76 2.18 11.90 8.47
C VAL A 76 2.59 13.27 9.00
N ASP A 77 3.03 13.33 10.25
CA ASP A 77 3.21 14.59 10.98
C ASP A 77 4.27 15.51 10.37
N PHE A 78 5.31 14.94 9.75
CA PHE A 78 6.44 15.68 9.20
C PHE A 78 6.50 15.68 7.67
N LEU A 79 5.40 15.30 7.00
CA LEU A 79 5.30 15.24 5.53
C LEU A 79 6.37 14.36 4.86
N ARG A 80 6.89 13.37 5.60
CA ARG A 80 7.83 12.36 5.12
C ARG A 80 7.26 10.99 5.43
N ILE A 81 7.41 10.06 4.50
CA ILE A 81 6.87 8.72 4.67
C ILE A 81 7.80 7.70 4.03
N GLN A 82 8.02 6.60 4.74
CA GLN A 82 8.49 5.34 4.20
C GLN A 82 7.42 4.29 4.46
N TYR A 83 7.26 3.37 3.52
CA TYR A 83 6.23 2.34 3.62
C TYR A 83 6.61 1.04 2.92
N LEU A 84 5.90 -0.02 3.30
CA LEU A 84 5.99 -1.38 2.80
C LEU A 84 4.58 -1.95 2.68
N PHE A 85 4.34 -2.74 1.64
CA PHE A 85 3.07 -3.45 1.45
C PHE A 85 3.20 -4.87 1.99
N GLU A 86 2.23 -5.31 2.78
CA GLU A 86 1.99 -6.71 3.08
C GLU A 86 0.76 -7.17 2.30
N LEU A 87 0.94 -8.14 1.43
CA LEU A 87 -0.13 -8.70 0.60
C LEU A 87 -0.44 -10.11 1.07
N LEU A 88 -1.71 -10.41 1.32
CA LEU A 88 -2.20 -11.71 1.77
C LEU A 88 -3.12 -12.29 0.70
N ASP A 89 -2.82 -13.51 0.26
CA ASP A 89 -3.73 -14.26 -0.61
C ASP A 89 -4.90 -14.88 0.16
N LYS A 90 -5.77 -15.61 -0.55
CA LYS A 90 -6.97 -16.24 0.01
C LYS A 90 -6.68 -17.37 1.01
N GLU A 91 -5.47 -17.90 1.01
CA GLU A 91 -5.03 -18.94 1.94
C GLU A 91 -4.30 -18.34 3.15
N GLY A 92 -4.20 -17.01 3.22
CA GLY A 92 -3.48 -16.28 4.26
C GLY A 92 -1.97 -16.28 4.08
N LYS A 93 -1.44 -16.72 2.93
CA LYS A 93 -0.01 -16.65 2.64
C LYS A 93 0.37 -15.21 2.28
N GLY A 94 1.31 -14.66 3.04
CA GLY A 94 1.75 -13.28 2.94
C GLY A 94 3.06 -13.10 2.19
N ILE A 95 3.20 -11.96 1.51
CA ILE A 95 4.50 -11.43 1.06
C ILE A 95 4.64 -9.97 1.46
N PHE A 96 5.89 -9.50 1.55
CA PHE A 96 6.23 -8.11 1.75
C PHE A 96 6.85 -7.53 0.47
N MET A 97 6.47 -6.31 0.11
CA MET A 97 6.97 -5.55 -1.05
C MET A 97 7.29 -4.11 -0.67
#